data_AF-A0A0Q5QJ32-F1
#
_entry.id   AF-A0A0Q5QJ32-F1
#
_cell.length_a   1.000
_cell.length_b   1.000
_cell.length_c   1.000
_cell.angle_alpha   90.00
_cell.angle_beta   90.00
_cell.angle_gamma   90.00
#
_symmetry.space_group_name_H-M   'P 1'
#
loop_
_entity.id
_entity.type
_entity.pdbx_description
1 polymer ?
#
loop_
_entity_poly.entity_id
_entity_poly.type
_entity_poly.pdbx_seq_one_letter_code
_entity_poly.pdbx_strand_id
1 'polypeptide(L)'
;MTVYIDFTDIGDDEDFYAQLKEKLTLPEHFGDNMDALNDVLTGDLAMPLHLEFVNMSVDQLEIFEDMLTMLEEIEEEHQGFSFAYYLEQYEDNENTETEE
;
A
#
# COMPACT_ATOMS: atom_id res chain seq x y z
N MET A 1 0.37 0.14 -15.06
CA MET A 1 0.24 -1.19 -14.43
C MET A 1 -0.35 -0.95 -13.05
N THR A 2 -1.31 -1.76 -12.62
CA THR A 2 -1.91 -1.64 -11.28
C THR A 2 -1.52 -2.86 -10.46
N VAL A 3 -1.06 -2.62 -9.22
CA VAL A 3 -0.68 -3.65 -8.27
C VAL A 3 -1.52 -3.51 -7.01
N TYR A 4 -2.14 -4.61 -6.61
CA TYR A 4 -2.97 -4.68 -5.42
C TYR A 4 -2.18 -5.32 -4.28
N ILE A 5 -2.13 -4.63 -3.14
CA ILE A 5 -1.56 -5.11 -1.88
C ILE A 5 -2.70 -5.30 -0.88
N ASP A 6 -2.86 -6.51 -0.36
CA ASP A 6 -3.96 -6.86 0.54
C ASP A 6 -3.49 -6.77 2.00
N PHE A 7 -3.98 -5.78 2.73
CA PHE A 7 -3.58 -5.53 4.12
C PHE A 7 -4.27 -6.44 5.15
N THR A 8 -5.09 -7.41 4.72
CA THR A 8 -5.77 -8.35 5.63
C THR A 8 -4.80 -9.07 6.58
N ASP A 9 -3.63 -9.48 6.08
CA ASP A 9 -2.63 -10.26 6.83
C ASP A 9 -1.30 -9.49 7.03
N ILE A 10 -1.27 -8.17 6.81
CA ILE A 10 -0.05 -7.35 6.94
C ILE A 10 0.00 -6.70 8.32
N GLY A 11 0.91 -7.13 9.20
CA GLY A 11 1.09 -6.53 10.52
C GLY A 11 2.19 -5.47 10.58
N ASP A 12 3.22 -5.60 9.73
CA ASP A 12 4.42 -4.77 9.75
C ASP A 12 5.06 -4.62 8.35
N ASP A 13 6.19 -3.90 8.29
CA ASP A 13 6.94 -3.67 7.06
C ASP A 13 7.45 -4.97 6.42
N GLU A 14 7.80 -5.98 7.21
CA GLU A 14 8.32 -7.27 6.69
C GLU A 14 7.23 -8.00 5.91
N ASP A 15 6.01 -8.06 6.46
CA ASP A 15 4.84 -8.62 5.78
C ASP A 15 4.51 -7.87 4.49
N PHE A 16 4.60 -6.53 4.51
CA PHE A 16 4.38 -5.70 3.33
C PHE A 16 5.40 -6.00 2.23
N TYR A 17 6.70 -6.01 2.54
CA TYR A 17 7.74 -6.31 1.55
C TYR A 17 7.62 -7.72 0.98
N ALA A 18 7.20 -8.69 1.80
CA ALA A 18 6.93 -10.04 1.33
C ALA A 18 5.83 -10.05 0.25
N GLN A 19 4.69 -9.39 0.49
CA GLN A 19 3.64 -9.25 -0.52
C GLN A 19 4.11 -8.49 -1.75
N LEU A 20 4.86 -7.40 -1.57
CA LEU A 20 5.34 -6.58 -2.68
C LEU A 20 6.21 -7.40 -3.64
N LYS A 21 7.12 -8.23 -3.11
CA LYS A 21 7.98 -9.14 -3.88
C LYS A 21 7.21 -10.22 -4.65
N GLU A 22 6.05 -10.63 -4.16
CA GLU A 22 5.20 -11.59 -4.89
C GLU A 22 4.47 -10.95 -6.06
N LYS A 23 4.12 -9.66 -5.96
CA LYS A 23 3.37 -8.94 -6.98
C LYS A 23 4.26 -8.24 -8.01
N LEU A 24 5.44 -7.80 -7.61
CA LEU A 24 6.40 -7.07 -8.43
C LEU A 24 7.71 -7.85 -8.58
N THR A 25 8.29 -7.80 -9.77
CA THR A 25 9.66 -8.29 -9.97
C THR A 25 10.64 -7.25 -9.45
N LEU A 26 10.97 -7.34 -8.15
CA LEU A 26 11.97 -6.47 -7.52
C LEU A 26 13.40 -6.94 -7.82
N PRO A 27 14.41 -6.05 -7.76
CA PRO A 27 15.80 -6.45 -7.92
C PRO A 27 16.27 -7.42 -6.83
N GLU A 28 17.25 -8.30 -7.15
CA GLU A 28 17.83 -9.25 -6.17
C GLU A 28 18.48 -8.57 -4.95
N HIS A 29 18.77 -7.27 -5.05
CA HIS A 29 19.38 -6.46 -4.00
C HIS A 29 18.37 -5.62 -3.21
N PHE A 30 17.05 -5.88 -3.35
CA PHE A 30 16.04 -5.18 -2.57
C PHE A 30 16.27 -5.40 -1.06
N GLY A 31 16.47 -4.30 -0.33
CA GLY A 31 16.99 -4.31 1.03
C GLY A 31 15.96 -4.49 2.16
N ASP A 32 14.70 -4.76 1.84
CA ASP A 32 13.61 -4.94 2.81
C ASP A 32 13.50 -3.78 3.81
N ASN A 33 13.55 -2.55 3.29
CA ASN A 33 13.45 -1.33 4.08
C ASN A 33 12.90 -0.16 3.23
N MET A 34 12.56 0.94 3.91
CA MET A 34 11.93 2.11 3.30
C MET A 34 12.80 2.78 2.23
N ASP A 35 14.12 2.85 2.46
CA ASP A 35 15.06 3.43 1.50
C ASP A 35 15.08 2.59 0.21
N ALA A 36 15.10 1.26 0.32
CA ALA A 36 15.06 0.36 -0.83
C ALA A 36 13.73 0.44 -1.59
N LEU A 37 12.61 0.65 -0.88
CA LEU A 37 11.30 0.87 -1.51
C LEU A 37 11.33 2.14 -2.36
N ASN A 38 11.83 3.24 -1.80
CA ASN A 38 11.94 4.52 -2.50
C ASN A 38 12.83 4.39 -3.76
N ASP A 39 14.03 3.82 -3.63
CA ASP A 39 14.96 3.60 -4.75
C ASP A 39 14.29 2.85 -5.91
N VAL A 40 13.53 1.80 -5.59
CA VAL A 40 12.89 0.97 -6.61
C VAL A 40 11.68 1.65 -7.25
N LEU A 41 10.87 2.37 -6.47
CA LEU A 41 9.74 3.14 -6.99
C LEU A 41 10.16 4.31 -7.88
N THR A 42 11.32 4.93 -7.59
CA THR A 42 11.78 6.13 -8.28
C THR A 42 12.71 5.86 -9.47
N GLY A 43 13.33 4.67 -9.54
CA GLY A 43 14.36 4.36 -10.53
C GLY A 43 14.21 3.03 -11.29
N ASP A 44 13.86 1.94 -10.60
CA ASP A 44 13.99 0.59 -11.16
C ASP A 44 12.70 0.02 -11.76
N LEU A 45 11.53 0.50 -11.35
CA LEU A 45 10.25 -0.01 -11.84
C LEU A 45 9.80 0.62 -13.16
N ALA A 46 9.08 -0.19 -13.95
CA ALA A 46 8.49 0.26 -15.19
C ALA A 46 7.26 1.13 -14.94
N MET A 47 7.29 2.37 -15.47
CA MET A 47 6.17 3.32 -15.42
C MET A 47 5.23 3.18 -16.63
N PRO A 48 3.93 3.52 -16.50
CA PRO A 48 3.27 3.98 -15.28
C PRO A 48 2.94 2.84 -14.31
N LEU A 49 3.09 3.11 -13.02
CA LEU A 49 2.80 2.19 -11.91
C LEU A 49 1.76 2.83 -10.98
N HIS A 50 0.71 2.06 -10.67
CA HIS A 50 -0.28 2.41 -9.67
C HIS A 50 -0.31 1.34 -8.57
N LEU A 51 -0.14 1.74 -7.31
CA LEU A 51 -0.31 0.85 -6.16
C LEU A 51 -1.69 1.09 -5.52
N GLU A 52 -2.41 0.01 -5.26
CA GLU A 52 -3.69 0.06 -4.54
C GLU A 52 -3.61 -0.82 -3.29
N PHE A 53 -3.70 -0.19 -2.12
CA PHE A 53 -3.78 -0.88 -0.84
C PHE A 53 -5.24 -1.14 -0.50
N VAL A 54 -5.60 -2.40 -0.30
CA VAL A 54 -6.98 -2.81 0.01
C VAL A 54 -7.03 -3.47 1.37
N ASN A 55 -8.20 -3.44 2.00
CA ASN A 55 -8.44 -4.04 3.32
C ASN A 55 -7.53 -3.47 4.41
N MET A 56 -7.18 -2.18 4.34
CA MET A 56 -6.43 -1.53 5.42
C MET A 56 -7.35 -1.29 6.63
N SER A 57 -6.89 -1.68 7.81
CA SER A 57 -7.52 -1.28 9.08
C SER A 57 -7.10 0.14 9.47
N VAL A 58 -7.86 0.75 10.38
CA VAL A 58 -7.52 2.07 10.93
C VAL A 58 -6.21 2.02 11.71
N ASP A 59 -5.96 0.95 12.45
CA ASP A 59 -4.72 0.78 13.23
C ASP A 59 -3.49 0.70 12.31
N GLN A 60 -3.63 0.06 11.15
CA GLN A 60 -2.55 0.01 10.15
C GLN A 60 -2.25 1.38 9.55
N LEU A 61 -3.19 2.33 9.49
CA LEU A 61 -2.86 3.69 9.04
C LEU A 61 -1.80 4.34 9.94
N GLU A 62 -1.88 4.13 11.26
CA GLU A 62 -0.90 4.66 12.21
C GLU A 62 0.44 3.92 12.09
N ILE A 63 0.40 2.60 11.91
CA ILE A 63 1.62 1.77 11.76
C ILE A 63 2.39 2.17 10.50
N PHE A 64 1.68 2.43 9.40
CA PHE A 64 2.26 2.70 8.09
C PHE A 64 2.28 4.20 7.72
N GLU A 65 2.06 5.10 8.68
CA GLU A 65 1.98 6.56 8.43
C GLU A 65 3.19 7.09 7.66
N ASP A 66 4.40 6.72 8.09
CA ASP A 66 5.65 7.13 7.45
C ASP A 66 5.76 6.59 6.01
N MET A 67 5.30 5.36 5.77
CA MET A 67 5.29 4.76 4.43
C MET A 67 4.30 5.49 3.51
N LEU A 68 3.08 5.72 3.98
CA LEU A 68 2.04 6.41 3.22
C LEU A 68 2.51 7.82 2.84
N THR A 69 3.09 8.56 3.79
CA THR A 69 3.66 9.89 3.56
C THR A 69 4.74 9.84 2.48
N MET A 70 5.65 8.87 2.53
CA MET A 70 6.70 8.71 1.51
C MET A 70 6.12 8.40 0.12
N LEU A 71 5.06 7.60 0.03
CA LEU A 71 4.39 7.31 -1.25
C LEU A 71 3.68 8.55 -1.82
N GLU A 72 3.11 9.41 -0.96
CA GLU A 72 2.54 10.70 -1.36
C GLU A 72 3.63 11.62 -1.94
N GLU A 73 4.78 11.73 -1.28
CA GLU A 73 5.92 12.50 -1.77
C GLU A 73 6.40 11.99 -3.15
N ILE A 74 6.51 10.66 -3.33
CA ILE A 74 6.88 10.09 -4.63
C ILE A 74 5.81 10.37 -5.69
N GLU A 75 4.53 10.27 -5.39
CA GLU A 75 3.45 10.58 -6.35
C GLU A 75 3.53 12.03 -6.84
N GLU A 76 3.87 12.97 -5.96
CA GLU A 76 4.04 14.37 -6.33
C GLU A 76 5.29 14.62 -7.21
N GLU A 77 6.39 13.94 -6.91
CA GLU A 77 7.69 14.18 -7.57
C GLU A 77 7.93 13.32 -8.83
N HIS A 78 7.42 12.09 -8.85
CA HIS A 78 7.71 11.08 -9.88
C HIS A 78 6.54 10.86 -10.84
N GLN A 79 6.66 11.47 -12.02
CA GLN A 79 5.69 11.28 -13.10
C GLN A 79 5.52 9.80 -13.48
N GLY A 80 4.28 9.32 -13.36
CA GLY A 80 3.90 7.96 -13.74
C GLY A 80 3.77 7.01 -12.57
N PHE A 81 4.17 7.41 -11.36
CA PHE A 81 3.79 6.76 -10.12
C PHE A 81 2.49 7.36 -9.59
N SER A 82 1.63 6.52 -9.02
CA SER A 82 0.48 6.95 -8.22
C SER A 82 0.10 5.88 -7.22
N PHE A 83 -0.55 6.25 -6.12
CA PHE A 83 -1.08 5.25 -5.19
C PHE A 83 -2.44 5.65 -4.60
N ALA A 84 -3.15 4.66 -4.08
CA ALA A 84 -4.37 4.85 -3.32
C ALA A 84 -4.50 3.77 -2.26
N TYR A 85 -5.18 4.07 -1.16
CA TYR A 85 -5.50 3.10 -0.12
C TYR A 85 -6.98 3.13 0.23
N TYR A 86 -7.51 1.95 0.57
CA TYR A 86 -8.92 1.74 0.92
C TYR A 86 -9.00 0.98 2.23
N LEU A 87 -9.79 1.54 3.15
CA LEU A 87 -10.04 0.89 4.42
C LEU A 87 -10.96 -0.32 4.25
N GLU A 88 -10.76 -1.31 5.10
CA GLU A 88 -11.71 -2.40 5.26
C GLU A 88 -13.10 -1.83 5.57
N GLN A 89 -14.11 -2.33 4.87
CA GLN A 89 -15.49 -1.92 5.14
C GLN A 89 -16.05 -2.84 6.21
N TYR A 90 -16.28 -2.28 7.39
CA TYR A 90 -17.18 -2.90 8.34
C TYR A 90 -18.59 -2.74 7.80
N GLU A 91 -19.27 -3.85 7.51
CA GLU A 91 -20.73 -3.81 7.38
C GLU A 91 -21.27 -3.37 8.74
N ASP A 92 -21.50 -2.06 8.90
CA ASP A 92 -22.39 -1.56 9.93
C ASP A 92 -23.75 -2.21 9.65
N ASN A 93 -23.99 -3.33 10.33
CA ASN A 93 -25.32 -3.90 10.50
C ASN A 93 -26.11 -2.94 11.41
N GLU A 94 -26.32 -1.70 10.96
CA GLU A 94 -27.37 -0.84 11.47
C GLU A 94 -28.69 -1.48 11.01
N ASN A 95 -29.12 -2.47 11.79
CA ASN A 95 -30.48 -2.96 11.84
C ASN A 95 -31.36 -1.76 12.24
N THR A 96 -31.72 -0.92 11.27
CA THR A 96 -32.72 0.12 11.45
C THR A 96 -34.07 -0.60 11.52
N GLU A 97 -34.37 -1.14 12.69
CA GLU A 97 -35.73 -1.46 13.11
C GLU A 97 -36.53 -0.17 12.97
N THR A 98 -37.22 -0.05 11.84
CA THR A 98 -38.22 0.98 11.65
C THR A 98 -39.42 0.52 12.47
N GLU A 99 -39.47 0.91 13.74
CA GLU A 99 -40.68 0.76 14.55
C GLU A 99 -41.81 1.61 13.93
N GLU A 100 -42.99 1.02 13.93
CA GLU A 100 -44.22 1.33 13.16
C GLU A 100 -44.78 2.75 13.30
#